data_AF-A0A1J5B876-F1
#
_entry.id   AF-A0A1J5B876-F1
#
_cell.length_a   1.000
_cell.length_b   1.000
_cell.length_c   1.000
_cell.angle_alpha   90.00
_cell.angle_beta   90.00
_cell.angle_gamma   90.00
#
_symmetry.space_group_name_H-M   'P 1'
#
loop_
_entity.id
_entity.type
_entity.pdbx_description
1 polymer ?
#
loop_
_entity_poly.entity_id
_entity_poly.type
_entity_poly.pdbx_seq_one_letter_code
_entity_poly.pdbx_strand_id
1 'polypeptide(L)'
;MTQVSPDTMIRDQAAYSFRRSPEAIRALRWFKDSPQEFEKICQEFDEIIKNMNFILKGDESINQNNFGAVARLKEGMVNRLPSLVELAELVGKDKNINVLEQVMKTFTEVGAGLGEGGKWSWAREELPRVMASGLLIEAYGNYLAQGHGSEAVKRDFVLGFEETGWAFARNSGIMQDVKPWMLEEADGFSPNVRKEL
;
A
#
# COMPACT_ATOMS: atom_id res chain seq x y z
N MET A 1 -33.66 -13.28 1.31
CA MET A 1 -32.73 -12.13 1.34
C MET A 1 -31.57 -12.50 0.44
N THR A 2 -31.35 -11.76 -0.65
CA THR A 2 -30.19 -11.96 -1.54
C THR A 2 -28.95 -11.43 -0.81
N GLN A 3 -27.97 -12.29 -0.59
CA GLN A 3 -26.70 -11.90 0.01
C GLN A 3 -25.97 -10.95 -0.96
N VAL A 4 -25.57 -9.77 -0.49
CA VAL A 4 -24.80 -8.80 -1.29
C VAL A 4 -23.40 -9.38 -1.52
N SER A 5 -22.88 -9.31 -2.73
CA SER A 5 -21.55 -9.84 -3.03
C SER A 5 -20.44 -9.02 -2.33
N PRO A 6 -19.30 -9.64 -1.97
CA PRO A 6 -18.16 -8.93 -1.38
C PRO A 6 -17.70 -7.72 -2.19
N ASP A 7 -17.68 -7.84 -3.53
CA ASP A 7 -17.32 -6.75 -4.43
C ASP A 7 -18.22 -5.52 -4.29
N THR A 8 -19.54 -5.74 -4.17
CA THR A 8 -20.49 -4.65 -3.97
C THR A 8 -20.28 -4.00 -2.61
N MET A 9 -20.06 -4.80 -1.56
CA MET A 9 -19.79 -4.29 -0.21
C MET A 9 -18.53 -3.41 -0.17
N ILE A 10 -17.44 -3.86 -0.82
CA ILE A 10 -16.19 -3.11 -0.91
C ILE A 10 -16.38 -1.79 -1.66
N ARG A 11 -17.07 -1.81 -2.81
CA ARG A 11 -17.33 -0.62 -3.61
C ARG A 11 -18.17 0.40 -2.86
N ASP A 12 -19.23 -0.05 -2.20
CA ASP A 12 -20.11 0.83 -1.41
C ASP A 12 -19.37 1.44 -0.22
N GLN A 13 -18.54 0.64 0.48
CA GLN A 13 -17.71 1.13 1.57
C GLN A 13 -16.69 2.17 1.10
N ALA A 14 -15.96 1.90 0.00
CA ALA A 14 -15.00 2.83 -0.55
C ALA A 14 -15.67 4.14 -1.00
N ALA A 15 -16.81 4.05 -1.69
CA ALA A 15 -17.59 5.22 -2.11
C ALA A 15 -18.06 6.06 -0.91
N TYR A 16 -18.53 5.40 0.16
CA TYR A 16 -18.90 6.09 1.40
C TYR A 16 -17.68 6.76 2.04
N SER A 17 -16.60 6.03 2.29
CA SER A 17 -15.41 6.53 2.99
C SER A 17 -14.76 7.72 2.28
N PHE A 18 -14.72 7.71 0.94
CA PHE A 18 -14.05 8.76 0.17
C PHE A 18 -14.94 9.89 -0.32
N ARG A 19 -16.24 9.89 0.02
CA ARG A 19 -17.22 10.89 -0.47
C ARG A 19 -16.84 12.35 -0.20
N ARG A 20 -15.95 12.61 0.76
CA ARG A 20 -15.48 13.94 1.15
C ARG A 20 -14.03 14.24 0.74
N SER A 21 -13.40 13.36 -0.05
CA SER A 21 -12.05 13.55 -0.59
C SER A 21 -12.13 13.63 -2.12
N PRO A 22 -12.21 14.85 -2.69
CA PRO A 22 -12.17 15.04 -4.13
C PRO A 22 -10.97 14.36 -4.81
N GLU A 23 -9.83 14.35 -4.14
CA GLU A 23 -8.55 13.79 -4.59
C GLU A 23 -8.65 12.27 -4.75
N ALA A 24 -9.15 11.57 -3.73
CA ALA A 24 -9.38 10.13 -3.79
C ALA A 24 -10.42 9.79 -4.87
N ILE A 25 -11.48 10.58 -5.00
CA ILE A 25 -12.49 10.38 -6.04
C ILE A 25 -11.87 10.54 -7.44
N ARG A 26 -10.98 11.53 -7.65
CA ARG A 26 -10.26 11.70 -8.92
C ARG A 26 -9.36 10.50 -9.21
N ALA A 27 -8.61 10.01 -8.23
CA ALA A 27 -7.74 8.84 -8.37
C ALA A 27 -8.53 7.55 -8.72
N LEU A 28 -9.62 7.29 -7.99
CA LEU A 28 -10.50 6.15 -8.26
C LEU A 28 -11.18 6.23 -9.63
N ARG A 29 -11.58 7.43 -10.04
CA ARG A 29 -12.14 7.65 -11.38
C ARG A 29 -11.08 7.41 -12.46
N TRP A 30 -9.85 7.87 -12.24
CA TRP A 30 -8.75 7.64 -13.17
C TRP A 30 -8.48 6.15 -13.37
N PHE A 31 -8.46 5.33 -12.31
CA PHE A 31 -8.34 3.87 -12.46
C PHE A 31 -9.45 3.26 -13.33
N LYS A 32 -10.69 3.73 -13.15
CA LYS A 32 -11.84 3.29 -13.97
C LYS A 32 -11.68 3.68 -15.44
N ASP A 33 -11.20 4.90 -15.69
CA ASP A 33 -11.06 5.46 -17.03
C ASP A 33 -9.76 4.98 -17.73
N SER A 34 -8.83 4.36 -17.00
CA SER A 34 -7.53 3.87 -17.47
C SER A 34 -7.21 2.46 -16.93
N PRO A 35 -7.98 1.42 -17.32
CA PRO A 35 -7.86 0.09 -16.73
C PRO A 35 -6.51 -0.59 -16.99
N GLN A 36 -5.85 -0.31 -18.11
CA GLN A 36 -4.52 -0.87 -18.41
C GLN A 36 -3.44 -0.30 -17.47
N GLU A 37 -3.55 0.98 -17.12
CA GLU A 37 -2.63 1.62 -16.17
C GLU A 37 -2.89 1.11 -14.74
N PHE A 38 -4.16 0.89 -14.38
CA PHE A 38 -4.50 0.22 -13.11
C PHE A 38 -3.87 -1.18 -13.02
N GLU A 39 -4.03 -2.00 -14.06
CA GLU A 39 -3.44 -3.34 -14.11
C GLU A 39 -1.91 -3.29 -13.98
N LYS A 40 -1.27 -2.35 -14.69
CA LYS A 40 0.18 -2.15 -14.61
C LYS A 40 0.63 -1.78 -13.20
N ILE A 41 -0.05 -0.85 -12.53
CA ILE A 41 0.28 -0.46 -11.14
C ILE A 41 0.12 -1.66 -10.19
N CYS A 42 -0.93 -2.47 -10.34
CA CYS A 42 -1.10 -3.68 -9.55
C CYS A 42 0.03 -4.70 -9.79
N GLN A 43 0.46 -4.89 -11.03
CA GLN A 43 1.57 -5.79 -11.37
C GLN A 43 2.91 -5.30 -10.80
N GLU A 44 3.20 -4.00 -10.92
CA GLU A 44 4.39 -3.39 -10.33
C GLU A 44 4.40 -3.52 -8.80
N PHE A 45 3.25 -3.28 -8.17
CA PHE A 45 3.07 -3.47 -6.73
C PHE A 45 3.35 -4.91 -6.31
N ASP A 46 2.72 -5.90 -6.96
CA ASP A 46 2.89 -7.31 -6.63
C ASP A 46 4.31 -7.82 -6.87
N GLU A 47 5.02 -7.30 -7.87
CA GLU A 47 6.44 -7.64 -8.09
C GLU A 47 7.33 -7.07 -6.97
N ILE A 48 7.04 -5.88 -6.45
CA ILE A 48 7.74 -5.33 -5.28
C ILE A 48 7.44 -6.18 -4.03
N ILE A 49 6.18 -6.54 -3.78
CA ILE A 49 5.79 -7.44 -2.68
C ILE A 49 6.50 -8.79 -2.78
N LYS A 50 6.62 -9.36 -3.98
CA LYS A 50 7.36 -10.60 -4.22
C LYS A 50 8.85 -10.45 -3.87
N ASN A 51 9.49 -9.34 -4.25
CA ASN A 51 10.88 -9.05 -3.87
C ASN A 51 11.02 -8.83 -2.35
N MET A 52 10.08 -8.15 -1.70
CA MET A 52 10.06 -8.02 -0.24
C MET A 52 9.97 -9.40 0.43
N ASN A 53 9.06 -10.25 -0.04
CA ASN A 53 8.92 -11.62 0.45
C ASN A 53 10.19 -12.46 0.26
N PHE A 54 10.93 -12.24 -0.84
CA PHE A 54 12.22 -12.88 -1.05
C PHE A 54 13.24 -12.46 0.02
N ILE A 55 13.29 -11.17 0.37
CA ILE A 55 14.18 -10.63 1.42
C ILE A 55 13.76 -11.09 2.82
N LEU A 56 12.45 -11.16 3.08
CA LEU A 56 11.91 -11.64 4.36
C LEU A 56 12.18 -13.12 4.60
N LYS A 57 12.37 -13.91 3.52
CA LYS A 57 12.55 -15.36 3.59
C LYS A 57 13.89 -15.74 4.24
N GLY A 58 13.85 -16.76 5.09
CA GLY A 58 15.03 -17.40 5.68
C GLY A 58 15.37 -16.88 7.07
N ASP A 59 16.32 -17.54 7.74
CA ASP A 59 16.70 -17.25 9.13
C ASP A 59 17.85 -16.24 9.24
N GLU A 60 18.42 -15.84 8.10
CA GLU A 60 19.51 -14.86 8.05
C GLU A 60 19.03 -13.45 8.40
N SER A 61 19.97 -12.65 8.93
CA SER A 61 19.74 -11.24 9.22
C SER A 61 19.64 -10.45 7.91
N ILE A 62 18.61 -9.61 7.81
CA ILE A 62 18.42 -8.73 6.66
C ILE A 62 19.51 -7.64 6.69
N ASN A 63 20.08 -7.34 5.52
CA ASN A 63 21.08 -6.29 5.38
C ASN A 63 20.47 -4.90 5.62
N GLN A 64 20.64 -4.38 6.84
CA GLN A 64 20.09 -3.09 7.26
C GLN A 64 20.65 -1.87 6.51
N ASN A 65 21.78 -2.01 5.80
CA ASN A 65 22.30 -0.91 4.97
C ASN A 65 21.50 -0.71 3.67
N ASN A 66 20.76 -1.74 3.25
CA ASN A 66 19.92 -1.71 2.04
C ASN A 66 18.42 -1.81 2.34
N PHE A 67 18.03 -2.58 3.36
CA PHE A 67 16.64 -2.99 3.62
C PHE A 67 16.28 -2.91 5.11
N GLY A 68 16.71 -1.84 5.78
CA GLY A 68 16.49 -1.59 7.21
C GLY A 68 15.01 -1.53 7.60
N ALA A 69 14.11 -1.01 6.75
CA ALA A 69 12.68 -1.04 7.04
C ALA A 69 12.09 -2.45 6.89
N VAL A 70 12.53 -3.21 5.88
CA VAL A 70 12.16 -4.64 5.73
C VAL A 70 12.69 -5.47 6.91
N ALA A 71 13.86 -5.14 7.45
CA ALA A 71 14.39 -5.76 8.67
C ALA A 71 13.49 -5.52 9.88
N ARG A 72 13.03 -4.28 10.09
CA ARG A 72 12.09 -3.94 11.17
C ARG A 72 10.72 -4.60 10.99
N LEU A 73 10.22 -4.72 9.76
CA LEU A 73 9.02 -5.52 9.46
C LEU A 73 9.15 -6.98 9.89
N LYS A 74 10.30 -7.60 9.64
CA LYS A 74 10.58 -8.99 10.03
C LYS A 74 10.55 -9.16 11.55
N GLU A 75 11.13 -8.20 12.28
CA GLU A 75 11.08 -8.16 13.76
C GLU A 75 9.64 -7.96 14.27
N GLY A 76 8.81 -7.19 13.55
CA GLY A 76 7.39 -6.94 13.83
C GLY A 76 6.43 -8.10 13.52
N MET A 77 6.95 -9.31 13.26
CA MET A 77 6.21 -10.55 12.96
C MET A 77 5.54 -10.63 11.57
N VAL A 78 6.06 -9.91 10.58
CA VAL A 78 5.64 -10.09 9.18
C VAL A 78 6.61 -11.03 8.46
N ASN A 79 6.31 -12.32 8.47
CA ASN A 79 7.13 -13.34 7.77
C ASN A 79 6.78 -13.46 6.29
N ARG A 80 5.62 -12.94 5.89
CA ARG A 80 5.14 -12.92 4.50
C ARG A 80 4.06 -11.87 4.33
N LEU A 81 4.13 -11.18 3.21
CA LEU A 81 3.16 -10.19 2.73
C LEU A 81 2.27 -10.83 1.65
N PRO A 82 0.93 -10.77 1.77
CA PRO A 82 0.03 -11.30 0.73
C PRO A 82 0.00 -10.41 -0.51
N SER A 83 0.11 -10.95 -1.71
CA SER A 83 -0.05 -10.13 -2.92
C SER A 83 -1.49 -9.60 -3.07
N LEU A 84 -1.71 -8.58 -3.91
CA LEU A 84 -3.05 -8.08 -4.24
C LEU A 84 -3.92 -9.19 -4.87
N VAL A 85 -3.33 -10.02 -5.74
CA VAL A 85 -4.00 -11.20 -6.31
C VAL A 85 -4.43 -12.17 -5.22
N GLU A 86 -3.56 -12.47 -4.25
CA GLU A 86 -3.89 -13.36 -3.13
C GLU A 86 -5.01 -12.78 -2.26
N LEU A 87 -4.98 -11.48 -1.98
CA LEU A 87 -6.05 -10.80 -1.24
C LEU A 87 -7.39 -10.85 -1.99
N ALA A 88 -7.39 -10.61 -3.29
CA ALA A 88 -8.59 -10.69 -4.12
C ALA A 88 -9.20 -12.10 -4.11
N GLU A 89 -8.38 -13.14 -4.20
CA GLU A 89 -8.84 -14.53 -4.08
C GLU A 89 -9.42 -14.85 -2.69
N LEU A 90 -8.80 -14.34 -1.62
CA LEU A 90 -9.25 -14.57 -0.25
C LEU A 90 -10.62 -13.93 0.00
N VAL A 91 -10.84 -12.72 -0.51
CA VAL A 91 -12.13 -12.03 -0.46
C VAL A 91 -13.17 -12.76 -1.31
N GLY A 92 -12.81 -13.17 -2.53
CA GLY A 92 -13.72 -13.83 -3.47
C GLY A 92 -14.21 -15.21 -3.04
N LYS A 93 -13.51 -15.88 -2.10
CA LYS A 93 -13.87 -17.23 -1.62
C LYS A 93 -14.99 -17.25 -0.56
N ASP A 94 -15.69 -16.14 -0.30
CA ASP A 94 -16.93 -16.00 0.52
C ASP A 94 -16.86 -16.60 1.95
N LYS A 95 -15.67 -17.03 2.40
CA LYS A 95 -15.42 -17.76 3.65
C LYS A 95 -14.47 -17.03 4.61
N ASN A 96 -13.82 -15.95 4.17
CA ASN A 96 -12.92 -15.16 4.99
C ASN A 96 -13.50 -13.77 5.27
N ILE A 97 -14.59 -13.74 6.05
CA ILE A 97 -15.23 -12.50 6.53
C ILE A 97 -14.19 -11.55 7.15
N ASN A 98 -13.20 -12.09 7.87
CA ASN A 98 -12.15 -11.30 8.50
C ASN A 98 -11.33 -10.47 7.50
N VAL A 99 -10.99 -11.01 6.32
CA VAL A 99 -10.21 -10.27 5.30
C VAL A 99 -11.07 -9.18 4.68
N LEU A 100 -12.33 -9.49 4.36
CA LEU A 100 -13.29 -8.51 3.84
C LEU A 100 -13.52 -7.36 4.83
N GLU A 101 -13.70 -7.66 6.12
CA GLU A 101 -13.83 -6.66 7.19
C GLU A 101 -12.59 -5.79 7.33
N GLN A 102 -11.39 -6.37 7.28
CA GLN A 102 -10.12 -5.62 7.32
C GLN A 102 -9.98 -4.69 6.12
N VAL A 103 -10.33 -5.15 4.91
CA VAL A 103 -10.33 -4.32 3.70
C VAL A 103 -11.32 -3.15 3.85
N MET A 104 -12.54 -3.41 4.31
CA MET A 104 -13.55 -2.36 4.55
C MET A 104 -13.10 -1.34 5.61
N LYS A 105 -12.47 -1.80 6.69
CA LYS A 105 -11.93 -0.94 7.75
C LYS A 105 -10.77 -0.09 7.23
N THR A 106 -9.91 -0.64 6.39
CA THR A 106 -8.83 0.09 5.71
C THR A 106 -9.37 1.28 4.92
N PHE A 107 -10.43 1.09 4.12
CA PHE A 107 -11.05 2.22 3.40
C PHE A 107 -11.57 3.32 4.34
N THR A 108 -12.11 2.93 5.50
CA THR A 108 -12.60 3.89 6.51
C THR A 108 -11.46 4.73 7.09
N GLU A 109 -10.34 4.10 7.46
CA GLU A 109 -9.18 4.79 8.04
C GLU A 109 -8.49 5.70 7.02
N VAL A 110 -8.29 5.20 5.79
CA VAL A 110 -7.70 6.00 4.71
C VAL A 110 -8.61 7.19 4.38
N GLY A 111 -9.93 6.97 4.28
CA GLY A 111 -10.88 8.05 4.03
C GLY A 111 -10.87 9.13 5.12
N ALA A 112 -10.73 8.74 6.38
CA ALA A 112 -10.56 9.68 7.49
C ALA A 112 -9.23 10.44 7.42
N GLY A 113 -8.14 9.77 7.04
CA GLY A 113 -6.81 10.38 6.87
C GLY A 113 -6.75 11.47 5.78
N LEU A 114 -7.62 11.36 4.78
CA LEU A 114 -7.77 12.30 3.66
C LEU A 114 -8.79 13.42 3.91
N GLY A 115 -9.55 13.34 5.01
CA GLY A 115 -10.56 14.33 5.36
C GLY A 115 -9.95 15.71 5.71
N GLU A 116 -10.83 16.70 5.86
CA GLU A 116 -10.44 18.01 6.38
C GLU A 116 -9.82 17.88 7.78
N GLY A 117 -8.60 18.40 7.99
CA GLY A 117 -7.81 18.19 9.20
C GLY A 117 -7.14 16.81 9.33
N GLY A 118 -7.20 15.98 8.28
CA GLY A 118 -6.56 14.68 8.21
C GLY A 118 -5.03 14.74 8.12
N LYS A 119 -4.38 13.58 8.32
CA LYS A 119 -2.93 13.46 8.47
C LYS A 119 -2.16 13.48 7.15
N TRP A 120 -2.83 13.37 6.00
CA TRP A 120 -2.18 13.21 4.69
C TRP A 120 -2.23 14.53 3.91
N SER A 121 -1.33 15.45 4.26
CA SER A 121 -1.22 16.77 3.61
C SER A 121 -0.75 16.69 2.16
N TRP A 122 0.06 15.68 1.81
CA TRP A 122 0.59 15.45 0.46
C TRP A 122 -0.51 15.15 -0.57
N ALA A 123 -1.63 14.56 -0.13
CA ALA A 123 -2.69 14.08 -1.01
C ALA A 123 -3.42 15.18 -1.82
N ARG A 124 -3.25 16.46 -1.46
CA ARG A 124 -4.08 17.56 -1.98
C ARG A 124 -3.65 18.10 -3.34
N GLU A 125 -2.38 17.95 -3.71
CA GLU A 125 -1.79 18.62 -4.89
C GLU A 125 -1.41 17.66 -6.02
N GLU A 126 -1.59 16.36 -5.80
CA GLU A 126 -1.04 15.33 -6.66
C GLU A 126 -1.90 15.00 -7.89
N LEU A 127 -1.23 14.57 -8.95
CA LEU A 127 -1.90 14.03 -10.13
C LEU A 127 -2.70 12.77 -9.75
N PRO A 128 -3.86 12.49 -10.39
CA PRO A 128 -4.71 11.35 -10.03
C PRO A 128 -3.97 10.02 -9.97
N ARG A 129 -3.02 9.78 -10.89
CA ARG A 129 -2.18 8.58 -10.91
C ARG A 129 -1.25 8.50 -9.69
N VAL A 130 -0.54 9.59 -9.39
CA VAL A 130 0.40 9.66 -8.25
C VAL A 130 -0.36 9.43 -6.94
N MET A 131 -1.50 10.09 -6.80
CA MET A 131 -2.43 9.86 -5.70
C MET A 131 -2.87 8.40 -5.62
N ALA A 132 -3.22 7.77 -6.75
CA ALA A 132 -3.60 6.36 -6.82
C ALA A 132 -2.50 5.42 -6.30
N SER A 133 -1.26 5.62 -6.74
CA SER A 133 -0.07 4.87 -6.30
C SER A 133 0.15 5.03 -4.79
N GLY A 134 0.12 6.26 -4.28
CA GLY A 134 0.25 6.53 -2.84
C GLY A 134 -0.87 5.93 -2.00
N LEU A 135 -2.13 6.08 -2.45
CA LEU A 135 -3.27 5.46 -1.79
C LEU A 135 -3.10 3.94 -1.69
N LEU A 136 -2.63 3.28 -2.75
CA LEU A 136 -2.44 1.82 -2.74
C LEU A 136 -1.39 1.40 -1.71
N ILE A 137 -0.22 2.04 -1.72
CA ILE A 137 0.89 1.72 -0.81
C ILE A 137 0.49 1.97 0.65
N GLU A 138 -0.04 3.16 0.94
CA GLU A 138 -0.44 3.52 2.30
C GLU A 138 -1.63 2.72 2.80
N ALA A 139 -2.64 2.47 1.96
CA ALA A 139 -3.79 1.63 2.34
C ALA A 139 -3.34 0.21 2.65
N TYR A 140 -2.42 -0.35 1.87
CA TYR A 140 -1.88 -1.68 2.13
C TYR A 140 -1.08 -1.73 3.45
N GLY A 141 -0.29 -0.69 3.75
CA GLY A 141 0.36 -0.55 5.05
C GLY A 141 -0.64 -0.51 6.22
N ASN A 142 -1.75 0.23 6.09
CA ASN A 142 -2.83 0.23 7.09
C ASN A 142 -3.48 -1.16 7.23
N TYR A 143 -3.74 -1.85 6.12
CA TYR A 143 -4.29 -3.19 6.13
C TYR A 143 -3.42 -4.16 6.93
N LEU A 144 -2.10 -4.14 6.73
CA LEU A 144 -1.16 -4.94 7.50
C LEU A 144 -1.17 -4.54 8.98
N ALA A 145 -1.08 -3.25 9.29
CA ALA A 145 -1.06 -2.76 10.67
C ALA A 145 -2.30 -3.20 11.46
N GLN A 146 -3.48 -3.20 10.83
CA GLN A 146 -4.71 -3.71 11.43
C GLN A 146 -4.66 -5.22 11.70
N GLY A 147 -4.14 -6.00 10.75
CA GLY A 147 -3.99 -7.45 10.89
C GLY A 147 -3.02 -7.86 11.99
N HIS A 148 -1.99 -7.04 12.22
CA HIS A 148 -0.93 -7.28 13.21
C HIS A 148 -1.09 -6.49 14.52
N GLY A 149 -2.08 -5.60 14.62
CA GLY A 149 -2.33 -4.77 15.80
C GLY A 149 -1.21 -3.78 16.13
N SER A 150 -0.46 -3.32 15.12
CA SER A 150 0.73 -2.48 15.32
C SER A 150 0.85 -1.40 14.24
N GLU A 151 0.72 -0.13 14.65
CA GLU A 151 0.94 1.03 13.76
C GLU A 151 2.37 1.12 13.22
N ALA A 152 3.36 0.54 13.92
CA ALA A 152 4.73 0.51 13.43
C ALA A 152 4.85 -0.28 12.11
N VAL A 153 4.06 -1.35 11.95
CA VAL A 153 4.02 -2.17 10.72
C VAL A 153 3.65 -1.34 9.52
N LYS A 154 2.73 -0.37 9.66
CA LYS A 154 2.34 0.50 8.55
C LYS A 154 3.56 1.26 8.02
N ARG A 155 4.28 1.95 8.90
CA ARG A 155 5.38 2.80 8.47
C ARG A 155 6.58 1.99 7.97
N ASP A 156 6.89 0.89 8.65
CA ASP A 156 7.96 -0.01 8.21
C ASP A 156 7.60 -0.69 6.88
N PHE A 157 6.31 -0.93 6.61
CA PHE A 157 5.85 -1.42 5.32
C PHE A 157 6.08 -0.40 4.22
N VAL A 158 5.60 0.84 4.39
CA VAL A 158 5.73 1.89 3.36
C VAL A 158 7.21 2.11 3.01
N LEU A 159 8.05 2.32 4.04
CA LEU A 159 9.49 2.48 3.84
C LEU A 159 10.13 1.23 3.22
N GLY A 160 9.76 0.03 3.68
CA GLY A 160 10.32 -1.23 3.17
C GLY A 160 9.92 -1.52 1.72
N PHE A 161 8.69 -1.15 1.35
CA PHE A 161 8.18 -1.23 -0.01
C PHE A 161 9.00 -0.31 -0.92
N GLU A 162 9.20 0.93 -0.50
CA GLU A 162 9.97 1.93 -1.24
C GLU A 162 11.46 1.57 -1.34
N GLU A 163 12.10 1.09 -0.26
CA GLU A 163 13.48 0.57 -0.30
C GLU A 163 13.64 -0.57 -1.31
N THR A 164 12.71 -1.51 -1.27
CA THR A 164 12.72 -2.68 -2.16
C THR A 164 12.46 -2.26 -3.60
N GLY A 165 11.46 -1.42 -3.83
CA GLY A 165 11.17 -0.87 -5.15
C GLY A 165 12.33 -0.05 -5.70
N TRP A 166 13.02 0.73 -4.88
CA TRP A 166 14.20 1.49 -5.30
C TRP A 166 15.39 0.62 -5.69
N ALA A 167 15.55 -0.53 -5.02
CA ALA A 167 16.61 -1.49 -5.31
C ALA A 167 16.34 -2.36 -6.54
N PHE A 168 15.10 -2.83 -6.74
CA PHE A 168 14.78 -3.85 -7.75
C PHE A 168 13.91 -3.34 -8.91
N ALA A 169 13.19 -2.23 -8.72
CA ALA A 169 12.19 -1.74 -9.66
C ALA A 169 12.22 -0.20 -9.80
N ARG A 170 13.40 0.42 -9.70
CA ARG A 170 13.57 1.89 -9.64
C ARG A 170 12.83 2.63 -10.76
N ASN A 171 12.82 2.07 -11.96
CA ASN A 171 12.24 2.68 -13.16
C ASN A 171 10.75 2.33 -13.38
N SER A 172 10.12 1.61 -12.45
CA SER A 172 8.68 1.30 -12.52
C SER A 172 7.84 2.56 -12.35
N GLY A 173 6.62 2.55 -12.90
CA GLY A 173 5.71 3.69 -12.82
C GLY A 173 5.40 4.07 -11.37
N ILE A 174 5.07 3.08 -10.53
CA ILE A 174 4.74 3.28 -9.12
C ILE A 174 5.91 3.89 -8.33
N MET A 175 7.16 3.49 -8.62
CA MET A 175 8.33 4.07 -7.95
C MET A 175 8.66 5.47 -8.42
N GLN A 176 8.42 5.79 -9.71
CA GLN A 176 8.55 7.16 -10.19
C GLN A 176 7.48 8.08 -9.61
N ASP A 177 6.27 7.55 -9.37
CA ASP A 177 5.17 8.31 -8.78
C ASP A 177 5.50 8.71 -7.32
N VAL A 178 6.10 7.83 -6.52
CA VAL A 178 6.39 8.10 -5.09
C VAL A 178 7.78 8.65 -4.82
N LYS A 179 8.67 8.71 -5.81
CA LYS A 179 10.04 9.23 -5.67
C LYS A 179 10.10 10.63 -5.01
N PRO A 180 9.23 11.61 -5.35
CA PRO A 180 9.24 12.90 -4.67
C PRO A 180 9.09 12.79 -3.15
N TRP A 181 8.21 11.91 -2.67
CA TRP A 181 8.01 11.69 -1.23
C TRP A 181 9.18 10.95 -0.60
N MET A 182 9.79 10.00 -1.33
CA MET A 182 11.03 9.36 -0.87
C MET A 182 12.16 10.37 -0.66
N LEU A 183 12.24 11.42 -1.49
CA LEU A 183 13.22 12.50 -1.32
C LEU A 183 12.93 13.35 -0.07
N GLU A 184 11.66 13.66 0.19
CA GLU A 184 11.24 14.41 1.39
C GLU A 184 11.49 13.62 2.68
N GLU A 185 11.35 12.29 2.62
CA GLU A 185 11.50 11.39 3.76
C GLU A 185 12.85 10.64 3.74
N ALA A 186 13.86 11.17 3.04
CA ALA A 186 15.17 10.55 2.82
C ALA A 186 15.80 9.98 4.11
N ASP A 187 15.58 10.66 5.24
CA ASP A 187 16.09 10.27 6.55
C ASP A 187 15.47 9.01 7.16
N GLY A 188 14.32 8.57 6.65
CA GLY A 188 13.66 7.32 7.04
C GLY A 188 14.27 6.06 6.38
N PHE A 189 14.99 6.23 5.27
CA PHE A 189 15.52 5.12 4.47
C PHE A 189 16.90 4.65 4.93
N SER A 190 17.19 3.41 4.56
CA SER A 190 18.47 2.75 4.74
C SER A 190 19.63 3.53 4.12
N PRO A 191 20.84 3.45 4.71
CA PRO A 191 22.01 4.22 4.28
C PRO A 191 22.30 4.22 2.77
N ASN A 192 22.18 3.09 2.08
CA ASN A 192 22.49 3.02 0.66
C ASN A 192 21.36 3.62 -0.20
N VAL A 193 20.10 3.35 0.14
CA VAL A 193 18.94 3.97 -0.53
C VAL A 193 19.01 5.50 -0.40
N ARG A 194 19.28 6.01 0.81
CA ARG A 194 19.43 7.45 1.07
C ARG A 194 20.54 8.11 0.24
N LYS A 195 21.65 7.41 -0.01
CA LYS A 195 22.76 7.94 -0.82
C LYS A 195 22.43 8.04 -2.31
N GLU A 196 21.46 7.23 -2.77
CA GLU A 196 21.11 7.10 -4.17
C GLU A 196 19.86 7.88 -4.58
N LEU A 197 19.11 8.38 -3.59
CA LEU A 197 17.98 9.30 -3.76
C LEU A 197 18.49 10.72 -4.06
#